data_AF-Q8GHD1-F1
#
_entry.id   AF-Q8GHD1-F1
#
_cell.length_a   1.000
_cell.length_b   1.000
_cell.length_c   1.000
_cell.angle_alpha   90.00
_cell.angle_beta   90.00
_cell.angle_gamma   90.00
#
_symmetry.space_group_name_H-M   'P 1'
#
loop_
_entity.id
_entity.type
_entity.pdbx_description
1 polymer ?
#
loop_
_entity_poly.entity_id
_entity_poly.type
_entity_poly.pdbx_seq_one_letter_code
_entity_poly.pdbx_strand_id
1 'polypeptide(L)'
;MVASGQTASKAGGSGTTPVRPTAGEATPVDSKQSRHASYLGLEVSAERTRLQIPRDLSLEAWCRLGGRILAVCDSSAWWIGDWLVFGQNQYGDRYRRAMKETKLDYQTLRNYAWVARKFEPSRRRDGLTFQHHMEVAALSEAEQDHWLDFAVRLNWSRNELRKQIRASMSGEEGDLRRQVQLSLQLDELRLERWREAARRSNLTLTDWISSVVDEAI
;
A
#
# COMPACT_ATOMS: atom_id res chain seq x y z
N MET A 1 -13.12 45.60 54.50
CA MET A 1 -11.93 45.63 55.39
C MET A 1 -10.77 45.08 54.58
N VAL A 2 -10.07 45.89 53.78
CA VAL A 2 -9.11 46.96 54.12
C VAL A 2 -7.81 46.40 54.73
N ALA A 3 -6.71 46.78 54.04
CA ALA A 3 -5.33 46.89 54.49
C ALA A 3 -4.51 45.62 54.76
N SER A 4 -3.52 45.39 53.89
CA SER A 4 -2.11 45.72 54.17
C SER A 4 -1.30 45.32 52.93
N GLY A 5 -0.37 46.09 52.38
CA GLY A 5 0.44 47.16 52.94
C GLY A 5 1.87 46.91 52.45
N GLN A 6 2.32 47.73 51.51
CA GLN A 6 3.67 47.77 50.95
C GLN A 6 4.77 48.04 52.00
N THR A 7 5.98 47.53 51.76
CA THR A 7 7.28 48.25 51.80
C THR A 7 8.27 47.47 50.90
N ALA A 8 8.87 47.98 49.82
CA ALA A 8 9.80 49.10 49.59
C ALA A 8 11.28 48.78 49.91
N SER A 9 12.07 48.45 48.87
CA SER A 9 13.48 48.85 48.64
C SER A 9 14.09 48.05 47.49
N LYS A 10 15.09 48.48 46.73
CA LYS A 10 15.62 49.77 46.23
C LYS A 10 16.77 49.33 45.29
N ALA A 11 17.09 50.16 44.30
CA ALA A 11 18.27 50.07 43.43
C ALA A 11 18.29 48.87 42.45
N GLY A 12 18.70 48.99 41.20
CA GLY A 12 19.31 50.07 40.44
C GLY A 12 19.85 49.45 39.15
N GLY A 13 20.20 50.28 38.17
CA GLY A 13 21.15 49.88 37.14
C GLY A 13 20.62 49.77 35.72
N SER A 14 20.99 50.78 34.96
CA SER A 14 21.47 50.71 33.58
C SER A 14 20.44 50.49 32.48
N GLY A 15 20.26 51.56 31.71
CA GLY A 15 19.65 51.50 30.40
C GLY A 15 20.47 50.68 29.43
N THR A 16 19.78 49.91 28.60
CA THR A 16 20.29 49.54 27.28
C THR A 16 19.07 49.46 26.36
N THR A 17 19.06 50.38 25.41
CA THR A 17 18.15 50.52 24.28
C THR A 17 18.07 49.19 23.51
N PRO A 18 16.88 48.66 23.16
CA PRO A 18 16.80 47.63 22.14
C PRO A 18 16.96 48.30 20.77
N VAL A 19 18.12 48.08 20.16
CA VAL A 19 18.41 48.45 18.78
C VAL A 19 17.46 47.69 17.85
N ARG A 20 16.61 48.44 17.17
CA ARG A 20 15.79 48.03 16.02
C ARG A 20 16.73 47.54 14.89
N PRO A 21 16.58 46.32 14.36
CA PRO A 21 17.32 45.94 13.16
C PRO A 21 16.78 46.75 11.98
N THR A 22 17.67 47.54 11.40
CA THR A 22 17.50 48.28 10.16
C THR A 22 17.29 47.33 8.99
N ALA A 23 16.36 47.71 8.11
CA ALA A 23 16.13 47.07 6.83
C ALA A 23 17.42 47.08 6.01
N GLY A 24 18.07 45.92 5.92
CA GLY A 24 19.11 45.65 4.92
C GLY A 24 18.43 45.27 3.61
N GLU A 25 18.82 45.95 2.54
CA GLU A 25 18.39 45.74 1.16
C GLU A 25 18.31 44.25 0.80
N ALA A 26 17.07 43.80 0.55
CA ALA A 26 16.84 42.56 -0.18
C ALA A 26 17.28 42.80 -1.63
N THR A 27 18.52 42.40 -1.93
CA THR A 27 18.92 42.14 -3.31
C THR A 27 17.97 41.10 -3.92
N PRO A 28 17.47 41.31 -5.14
CA PRO A 28 16.61 40.32 -5.78
C PRO A 28 17.45 39.09 -6.08
N VAL A 29 17.23 38.01 -5.32
CA VAL A 29 17.81 36.70 -5.60
C VAL A 29 17.23 36.26 -6.94
N ASP A 30 18.07 36.34 -7.97
CA ASP A 30 17.78 35.93 -9.33
C ASP A 30 17.43 34.44 -9.35
N SER A 31 16.13 34.18 -9.36
CA SER A 31 15.52 32.87 -9.36
C SER A 31 15.59 32.24 -10.75
N LYS A 32 16.80 31.82 -11.17
CA LYS A 32 17.01 31.02 -12.40
C LYS A 32 18.15 30.00 -12.28
N GLN A 33 18.32 29.36 -11.13
CA GLN A 33 19.05 28.09 -11.11
C GLN A 33 18.10 26.97 -11.54
N SER A 34 18.06 26.75 -12.85
CA SER A 34 17.54 25.52 -13.45
C SER A 34 18.26 24.35 -12.78
N ARG A 35 17.58 23.70 -11.83
CA ARG A 35 18.09 22.48 -11.22
C ARG A 35 17.95 21.39 -12.27
N HIS A 36 19.02 21.15 -13.02
CA HIS A 36 19.11 20.03 -13.95
C HIS A 36 18.78 18.76 -13.16
N ALA A 37 17.56 18.24 -13.31
CA ALA A 37 17.19 16.93 -12.80
C ALA A 37 17.91 15.90 -13.67
N SER A 38 19.17 15.61 -13.33
CA SER A 38 20.02 14.61 -13.97
C SER A 38 19.41 13.20 -13.99
N TYR A 39 18.33 12.99 -13.21
CA TYR A 39 17.53 11.77 -13.18
C TYR A 39 16.86 11.40 -14.52
N LEU A 40 16.64 12.35 -15.43
CA LEU A 40 16.01 12.06 -16.73
C LEU A 40 17.01 11.75 -17.84
N GLY A 41 18.33 11.85 -17.59
CA GLY A 41 19.41 11.28 -18.41
C GLY A 41 19.36 11.57 -19.92
N LEU A 42 18.81 12.70 -20.34
CA LEU A 42 18.70 13.17 -21.73
C LEU A 42 18.79 14.71 -21.71
N GLU A 43 19.00 15.34 -22.86
CA GLU A 43 18.93 16.79 -23.09
C GLU A 43 17.51 17.38 -22.91
N VAL A 44 16.82 16.95 -21.86
CA VAL A 44 15.45 17.29 -21.51
C VAL A 44 15.52 18.08 -20.21
N SER A 45 15.04 19.33 -20.25
CA SER A 45 14.96 20.18 -19.06
C SER A 45 13.60 19.99 -18.39
N ALA A 46 13.61 19.65 -17.10
CA ALA A 46 12.41 19.49 -16.30
C ALA A 46 12.34 20.57 -15.21
N GLU A 47 11.25 21.32 -15.20
CA GLU A 47 10.86 22.28 -14.18
C GLU A 47 9.62 21.77 -13.43
N ARG A 48 9.28 22.37 -12.29
CA ARG A 48 8.13 21.94 -11.45
C ARG A 48 6.81 21.79 -12.21
N THR A 49 6.60 22.60 -13.25
CA THR A 49 5.34 22.65 -14.01
C THR A 49 5.54 22.55 -15.52
N ARG A 50 6.74 22.21 -15.99
CA ARG A 50 7.05 22.17 -17.42
C ARG A 50 8.11 21.11 -17.71
N LEU A 51 7.88 20.32 -18.75
CA LEU A 51 8.88 19.46 -19.36
C LEU A 51 9.21 20.00 -20.74
N GLN A 52 10.45 20.41 -20.97
CA GLN A 52 10.91 20.91 -22.26
C GLN A 52 11.51 19.76 -23.06
N ILE A 53 10.81 19.36 -24.13
CA ILE A 53 11.19 18.24 -24.99
C ILE A 53 11.80 18.80 -26.28
N PRO A 54 13.01 18.35 -26.68
CA PRO A 54 13.61 18.70 -27.98
C PRO A 54 12.70 18.32 -29.16
N ARG A 55 12.65 19.16 -30.20
CA ARG A 55 11.77 18.94 -31.37
C ARG A 55 12.16 17.73 -32.21
N ASP A 56 13.42 17.35 -32.14
CA ASP A 56 14.07 16.26 -32.88
C ASP A 56 14.19 14.97 -32.05
N LEU A 57 13.49 14.89 -30.90
CA LEU A 57 13.49 13.68 -30.08
C LEU A 57 12.88 12.49 -30.85
N SER A 58 13.65 11.40 -30.95
CA SER A 58 13.17 10.18 -31.60
C SER A 58 11.98 9.56 -30.85
N LEU A 59 11.13 8.81 -31.56
CA LEU A 59 9.99 8.10 -30.95
C LEU A 59 10.44 7.17 -29.83
N GLU A 60 11.55 6.44 -30.02
CA GLU A 60 12.10 5.56 -29.00
C GLU A 60 12.53 6.34 -27.74
N ALA A 61 13.23 7.46 -27.92
CA ALA A 61 13.65 8.31 -26.81
C ALA A 61 12.45 8.93 -26.09
N TRP A 62 11.40 9.30 -26.83
CA TRP A 62 10.13 9.78 -26.28
C TRP A 62 9.42 8.71 -25.43
N CYS A 63 9.35 7.46 -25.90
CA CYS A 63 8.79 6.34 -25.12
C CYS A 63 9.59 6.10 -23.83
N ARG A 64 10.93 6.08 -23.93
CA ARG A 64 11.81 5.92 -22.75
C ARG A 64 11.63 7.07 -21.75
N LEU A 65 11.47 8.31 -22.23
CA LEU A 65 11.21 9.47 -21.39
C LEU A 65 9.89 9.30 -20.61
N GLY A 66 8.81 8.85 -21.29
CA GLY A 66 7.55 8.51 -20.63
C GLY A 66 7.72 7.48 -19.51
N GLY A 67 8.46 6.40 -19.78
CA GLY A 67 8.78 5.38 -18.78
C GLY A 67 9.53 5.94 -17.56
N ARG A 68 10.54 6.80 -17.78
CA ARG A 68 11.29 7.45 -16.70
C ARG A 68 10.42 8.37 -15.83
N ILE A 69 9.52 9.13 -16.45
CA ILE A 69 8.58 10.00 -15.72
C ILE A 69 7.69 9.15 -14.81
N LEU A 70 7.11 8.08 -15.34
CA LEU A 70 6.26 7.17 -14.57
C LEU A 70 7.03 6.47 -13.45
N ALA A 71 8.29 6.06 -13.70
CA ALA A 71 9.14 5.45 -12.68
C ALA A 71 9.41 6.40 -11.51
N VAL A 72 9.66 7.70 -11.77
CA VAL A 72 9.81 8.71 -10.71
C VAL A 72 8.50 8.92 -9.96
N CYS A 73 7.37 9.02 -10.67
CA CYS A 73 6.06 9.15 -10.04
C CYS A 73 5.76 7.99 -9.10
N ASP A 74 5.98 6.75 -9.55
CA ASP A 74 5.72 5.56 -8.73
C ASP A 74 6.70 5.46 -7.55
N SER A 75 7.99 5.72 -7.79
CA SER A 75 9.02 5.72 -6.74
C SER A 75 8.78 6.77 -5.66
N SER A 76 8.14 7.89 -6.00
CA SER A 76 7.88 8.96 -5.03
C SER A 76 7.03 8.50 -3.84
N ALA A 77 6.10 7.56 -4.04
CA ALA A 77 5.29 7.00 -2.95
C ALA A 77 6.16 6.19 -1.97
N TRP A 78 7.11 5.40 -2.48
CA TRP A 78 8.12 4.72 -1.65
C TRP A 78 8.96 5.71 -0.86
N TRP A 79 9.52 6.74 -1.52
CA TRP A 79 10.38 7.71 -0.85
C TRP A 79 9.66 8.49 0.25
N ILE A 80 8.40 8.88 0.02
CA ILE A 80 7.57 9.54 1.04
C ILE A 80 7.30 8.58 2.20
N GLY A 81 7.00 7.31 1.90
CA GLY A 81 6.84 6.27 2.92
C GLY A 81 8.09 6.11 3.77
N ASP A 82 9.25 5.89 3.15
CA ASP A 82 10.54 5.71 3.83
C ASP A 82 10.91 6.92 4.69
N TRP A 83 10.70 8.13 4.16
CA TRP A 83 10.91 9.38 4.89
C TRP A 83 10.03 9.47 6.15
N LEU A 84 8.75 9.10 6.06
CA LEU A 84 7.84 9.09 7.21
C LEU A 84 8.19 8.02 8.24
N VAL A 85 8.67 6.86 7.78
CA VAL A 85 9.09 5.74 8.63
C VAL A 85 10.35 6.12 9.41
N PHE A 86 11.36 6.68 8.74
CA PHE A 86 12.56 7.20 9.39
C PHE A 86 12.23 8.22 10.50
N GLY A 87 11.26 9.10 10.24
CA GLY A 87 10.84 10.13 11.20
C GLY A 87 10.04 9.60 12.39
N GLN A 88 9.61 8.33 12.42
CA GLN A 88 8.68 7.80 13.42
C GLN A 88 9.19 7.92 14.86
N ASN A 89 10.47 7.63 15.09
CA ASN A 89 11.06 7.61 16.43
C ASN A 89 11.68 8.95 16.84
N GLN A 90 11.84 9.87 15.89
CA GLN A 90 12.59 11.12 16.08
C GLN A 90 11.68 12.36 16.11
N TYR A 91 10.54 12.31 15.40
CA TYR A 91 9.69 13.48 15.18
C TYR A 91 8.21 13.16 15.46
N GLY A 92 7.76 13.50 16.67
CA GLY A 92 6.38 13.26 17.11
C GLY A 92 5.32 14.01 16.28
N ASP A 93 5.66 15.15 15.69
CA ASP A 93 4.77 15.97 14.86
C ASP A 93 4.94 15.74 13.35
N ARG A 94 5.64 14.67 12.93
CA ARG A 94 6.01 14.42 11.52
C ARG A 94 4.84 14.46 10.55
N TYR A 95 3.67 13.92 10.89
CA TYR A 95 2.53 13.90 9.98
C TYR A 95 1.98 15.32 9.75
N ARG A 96 1.93 16.15 10.79
CA ARG A 96 1.51 17.56 10.67
C ARG A 96 2.46 18.32 9.73
N ARG A 97 3.77 18.12 9.89
CA ARG A 97 4.79 18.72 9.02
C ARG A 97 4.70 18.18 7.60
N ALA A 98 4.57 16.86 7.44
CA ALA A 98 4.47 16.22 6.15
C ALA A 98 3.26 16.68 5.34
N MET A 99 2.09 16.83 5.97
CA MET A 99 0.92 17.42 5.30
C MET A 99 1.19 18.86 4.83
N LYS A 100 1.88 19.66 5.65
CA LYS A 100 2.23 21.05 5.29
C LYS A 100 3.17 21.12 4.09
N GLU A 101 4.19 20.26 4.05
CA GLU A 101 5.22 20.28 3.00
C GLU A 101 4.76 19.59 1.71
N THR A 102 4.12 18.43 1.81
CA THR A 102 3.71 17.62 0.64
C THR A 102 2.36 18.01 0.06
N LYS A 103 1.51 18.69 0.85
CA LYS A 103 0.09 18.94 0.55
C LYS A 103 -0.76 17.68 0.39
N LEU A 104 -0.24 16.52 0.80
CA LEU A 104 -1.00 15.27 0.86
C LEU A 104 -1.80 15.20 2.16
N ASP A 105 -2.94 14.52 2.12
CA ASP A 105 -3.76 14.28 3.31
C ASP A 105 -3.13 13.23 4.23
N TYR A 106 -3.60 13.20 5.48
CA TYR A 106 -3.10 12.29 6.50
C TYR A 106 -3.25 10.81 6.10
N GLN A 107 -4.37 10.42 5.49
CA GLN A 107 -4.64 9.02 5.15
C GLN A 107 -3.70 8.53 4.07
N THR A 108 -3.44 9.35 3.04
CA THR A 108 -2.45 9.04 2.00
C THR A 108 -1.06 8.85 2.60
N LEU A 109 -0.60 9.77 3.44
CA LEU A 109 0.70 9.68 4.10
C LEU A 109 0.80 8.43 5.00
N ARG A 110 -0.26 8.14 5.76
CA ARG A 110 -0.34 6.96 6.63
C ARG A 110 -0.29 5.67 5.82
N ASN A 111 -0.99 5.60 4.68
CA ASN A 111 -0.96 4.46 3.79
C ASN A 111 0.45 4.25 3.22
N TYR A 112 1.12 5.31 2.78
CA TYR A 112 2.48 5.22 2.25
C TYR A 112 3.46 4.70 3.29
N ALA A 113 3.44 5.26 4.49
CA ALA A 113 4.28 4.79 5.60
C ALA A 113 3.94 3.36 6.06
N TRP A 114 2.68 2.94 5.96
CA TRP A 114 2.27 1.58 6.28
C TRP A 114 2.85 0.56 5.29
N VAL A 115 2.74 0.82 4.00
CA VAL A 115 3.27 -0.06 2.94
C VAL A 115 4.80 -0.09 2.99
N ALA A 116 5.46 1.06 3.15
CA ALA A 116 6.91 1.13 3.29
C ALA A 116 7.47 0.30 4.45
N ARG A 117 6.75 0.23 5.59
CA ARG A 117 7.13 -0.66 6.71
C ARG A 117 6.88 -2.13 6.45
N LYS A 118 5.90 -2.46 5.62
CA LYS A 118 5.58 -3.86 5.29
C LYS A 118 6.58 -4.44 4.29
N PHE A 119 7.15 -3.60 3.43
CA PHE A 119 8.10 -4.01 2.41
C PHE A 119 9.44 -3.31 2.61
N GLU A 120 10.35 -3.99 3.31
CA GLU A 120 11.76 -3.62 3.34
C GLU A 120 12.32 -3.51 1.91
N PRO A 121 13.32 -2.67 1.65
CA PRO A 121 13.84 -2.44 0.29
C PRO A 121 14.18 -3.71 -0.50
N SER A 122 14.67 -4.75 0.17
CA SER A 122 14.99 -6.05 -0.45
C SER A 122 13.77 -6.88 -0.89
N ARG A 123 12.58 -6.61 -0.36
CA ARG A 123 11.32 -7.29 -0.71
C ARG A 123 10.51 -6.51 -1.76
N ARG A 124 10.93 -5.31 -2.13
CA ARG A 124 10.29 -4.50 -3.17
C ARG A 124 10.70 -5.06 -4.53
N ARG A 125 9.72 -5.26 -5.41
CA ARG A 125 9.96 -5.77 -6.76
C ARG A 125 9.98 -4.59 -7.72
N ASP A 126 11.14 -4.28 -8.27
CA ASP A 126 11.34 -3.14 -9.19
C ASP A 126 10.46 -3.21 -10.45
N GLY A 127 10.05 -4.42 -10.84
CA GLY A 127 9.10 -4.65 -11.94
C GLY A 127 7.64 -4.36 -11.60
N LEU A 128 7.31 -4.08 -10.33
CA LEU A 128 5.95 -3.83 -9.87
C LEU A 128 5.81 -2.45 -9.25
N THR A 129 4.67 -1.82 -9.53
CA THR A 129 4.37 -0.50 -8.98
C THR A 129 4.10 -0.53 -7.47
N PHE A 130 4.21 0.62 -6.81
CA PHE A 130 3.80 0.80 -5.41
C PHE A 130 2.39 0.26 -5.14
N GLN A 131 1.48 0.46 -6.11
CA GLN A 131 0.09 0.03 -6.03
C GLN A 131 -0.06 -1.50 -5.93
N HIS A 132 0.80 -2.29 -6.59
CA HIS A 132 0.76 -3.76 -6.44
C HIS A 132 1.04 -4.17 -5.00
N HIS A 133 2.06 -3.54 -4.40
CA HIS A 133 2.44 -3.78 -3.02
C HIS A 133 1.34 -3.36 -2.04
N MET A 134 0.60 -2.28 -2.34
CA MET A 134 -0.56 -1.90 -1.53
C MET A 134 -1.66 -2.95 -1.51
N GLU A 135 -1.94 -3.64 -2.62
CA GLU A 135 -3.00 -4.66 -2.66
C GLU A 135 -2.76 -5.81 -1.69
N VAL A 136 -1.49 -6.19 -1.53
CA VAL A 136 -1.08 -7.33 -0.71
C VAL A 136 -0.63 -6.93 0.69
N ALA A 137 -0.45 -5.64 0.98
CA ALA A 137 0.12 -5.16 2.25
C ALA A 137 -0.62 -5.63 3.52
N ALA A 138 -1.91 -5.98 3.39
CA ALA A 138 -2.73 -6.51 4.48
C ALA A 138 -2.56 -8.03 4.72
N LEU A 139 -2.01 -8.76 3.75
CA LEU A 139 -1.79 -10.21 3.82
C LEU A 139 -0.56 -10.54 4.68
N SER A 140 -0.37 -11.82 5.00
CA SER A 140 0.87 -12.30 5.64
C SER A 140 2.07 -12.11 4.71
N GLU A 141 3.29 -12.09 5.26
CA GLU A 141 4.50 -11.90 4.44
C GLU A 141 4.69 -12.99 3.39
N ALA A 142 4.37 -14.24 3.72
CA ALA A 142 4.44 -15.35 2.78
C ALA A 142 3.44 -15.19 1.62
N GLU A 143 2.21 -14.78 1.91
CA GLU A 143 1.20 -14.51 0.88
C GLU A 143 1.56 -13.29 0.03
N GLN A 144 2.09 -12.23 0.65
CA GLN A 144 2.59 -11.06 -0.08
C GLN A 144 3.63 -11.48 -1.13
N ASP A 145 4.62 -12.26 -0.71
CA ASP A 145 5.70 -12.67 -1.61
C ASP A 145 5.17 -13.60 -2.71
N HIS A 146 4.32 -14.56 -2.35
CA HIS A 146 3.64 -15.41 -3.31
C HIS A 146 2.91 -14.59 -4.39
N TRP A 147 2.02 -13.68 -3.98
CA TRP A 147 1.19 -12.92 -4.91
C TRP A 147 2.00 -11.97 -5.80
N LEU A 148 3.02 -11.33 -5.23
CA LEU A 148 3.88 -10.43 -5.98
C LEU A 148 4.78 -11.19 -6.97
N ASP A 149 5.26 -12.40 -6.63
CA ASP A 149 6.03 -13.23 -7.55
C ASP A 149 5.19 -13.68 -8.75
N PHE A 150 3.92 -14.04 -8.52
CA PHE A 150 2.98 -14.30 -9.60
C PHE A 150 2.71 -13.06 -10.45
N ALA A 151 2.55 -11.89 -9.82
CA ALA A 151 2.34 -10.66 -10.55
C ALA A 151 3.53 -10.30 -11.47
N VAL A 152 4.77 -10.51 -11.00
CA VAL A 152 5.98 -10.36 -11.83
C VAL A 152 5.98 -11.38 -12.96
N ARG A 153 5.85 -12.68 -12.62
CA ARG A 153 6.01 -13.78 -13.57
C ARG A 153 4.97 -13.76 -14.69
N LEU A 154 3.74 -13.42 -14.36
CA LEU A 154 2.60 -13.39 -15.29
C LEU A 154 2.31 -12.00 -15.82
N ASN A 155 3.14 -11.01 -15.48
CA ASN A 155 3.02 -9.61 -15.86
C ASN A 155 1.60 -9.06 -15.60
N TRP A 156 1.07 -9.36 -14.41
CA TRP A 156 -0.27 -8.93 -14.03
C TRP A 156 -0.32 -7.43 -13.79
N SER A 157 -1.42 -6.82 -14.22
CA SER A 157 -1.77 -5.49 -13.73
C SER A 157 -2.24 -5.57 -12.28
N ARG A 158 -2.18 -4.44 -11.56
CA ARG A 158 -2.71 -4.32 -10.20
C ARG A 158 -4.18 -4.76 -10.09
N ASN A 159 -4.98 -4.52 -11.13
CA ASN A 159 -6.39 -4.95 -11.16
C ASN A 159 -6.53 -6.46 -11.28
N GLU A 160 -5.68 -7.11 -12.09
CA GLU A 160 -5.68 -8.58 -12.20
C GLU A 160 -5.18 -9.21 -10.90
N LEU A 161 -4.10 -8.68 -10.31
CA LEU A 161 -3.62 -9.10 -8.99
C LEU A 161 -4.75 -9.07 -7.94
N ARG A 162 -5.45 -7.94 -7.82
CA ARG A 162 -6.59 -7.78 -6.90
C ARG A 162 -7.70 -8.80 -7.18
N LYS A 163 -8.01 -9.05 -8.45
CA LYS A 163 -9.03 -10.03 -8.85
C LYS A 163 -8.63 -11.45 -8.43
N GLN A 164 -7.38 -11.83 -8.64
CA GLN A 164 -6.86 -13.16 -8.30
C GLN A 164 -6.82 -13.39 -6.78
N ILE A 165 -6.41 -12.38 -6.00
CA ILE A 165 -6.49 -12.43 -4.53
C ILE A 165 -7.95 -12.63 -4.08
N ARG A 166 -8.91 -11.91 -4.65
CA ARG A 166 -10.33 -12.10 -4.28
C ARG A 166 -10.83 -13.50 -4.63
N ALA A 167 -10.43 -14.01 -5.79
CA ALA A 167 -10.81 -15.35 -6.22
C ALA A 167 -10.26 -16.43 -5.29
N SER A 168 -9.06 -16.28 -4.74
CA SER A 168 -8.51 -17.24 -3.78
C SER A 168 -9.29 -17.23 -2.46
N MET A 169 -9.66 -16.06 -1.95
CA MET A 169 -10.44 -15.94 -0.71
C MET A 169 -11.85 -16.55 -0.85
N SER A 170 -12.51 -16.34 -1.99
CA SER A 170 -13.81 -16.96 -2.28
C SER A 170 -13.71 -18.47 -2.57
N GLY A 171 -12.54 -18.93 -3.02
CA GLY A 171 -12.25 -20.35 -3.22
C GLY A 171 -12.13 -21.13 -1.91
N GLU A 172 -11.53 -20.53 -0.88
CA GLU A 172 -11.42 -21.16 0.46
C GLU A 172 -12.78 -21.26 1.18
N GLU A 173 -13.66 -20.27 1.04
CA GLU A 173 -15.04 -20.36 1.53
C GLU A 173 -15.91 -21.33 0.69
N GLY A 174 -15.53 -21.58 -0.57
CA GLY A 174 -16.24 -22.44 -1.51
C GLY A 174 -15.86 -23.93 -1.45
N ASP A 175 -14.67 -24.29 -0.97
CA ASP A 175 -14.20 -25.68 -0.99
C ASP A 175 -14.71 -26.52 0.20
N LEU A 176 -15.28 -25.89 1.22
CA LEU A 176 -16.00 -26.58 2.30
C LEU A 176 -17.42 -27.03 1.91
N ARG A 177 -17.89 -26.73 0.69
CA ARG A 177 -19.24 -27.09 0.21
C ARG A 177 -19.29 -27.48 -1.27
N ARG A 178 -18.44 -28.41 -1.72
CA ARG A 178 -18.87 -29.24 -2.86
C ARG A 178 -19.93 -30.22 -2.36
N GLN A 179 -21.18 -29.76 -2.24
CA GLN A 179 -22.32 -30.67 -2.18
C GLN A 179 -22.38 -31.39 -3.52
N VAL A 180 -21.92 -32.64 -3.55
CA VAL A 180 -22.10 -33.53 -4.69
C VAL A 180 -23.47 -34.19 -4.52
N GLN A 181 -24.42 -33.81 -5.37
CA GLN A 181 -25.73 -34.46 -5.40
C GLN A 181 -25.64 -35.70 -6.30
N LEU A 182 -25.63 -36.89 -5.70
CA LEU A 182 -25.67 -38.16 -6.42
C LEU A 182 -27.15 -38.53 -6.69
N SER A 183 -27.56 -38.56 -7.96
CA SER A 183 -28.87 -39.09 -8.37
C SER A 183 -28.70 -40.51 -8.90
N LEU A 184 -29.35 -41.47 -8.24
CA LEU A 184 -29.38 -42.87 -8.65
C LEU A 184 -30.78 -43.20 -9.17
N GLN A 185 -30.86 -43.75 -10.38
CA GLN A 185 -32.09 -44.37 -10.88
C GLN A 185 -32.12 -45.82 -10.40
N LEU A 186 -32.96 -46.10 -9.39
CA LEU A 186 -33.13 -47.44 -8.82
C LEU A 186 -34.54 -47.93 -9.11
N ASP A 187 -34.68 -49.20 -9.47
CA ASP A 187 -35.99 -49.86 -9.51
C ASP A 187 -36.55 -50.06 -8.09
N GLU A 188 -37.88 -50.20 -8.00
CA GLU A 188 -38.61 -50.28 -6.72
C GLU A 188 -38.20 -51.50 -5.88
N LEU A 189 -37.91 -52.63 -6.54
CA LEU A 189 -37.49 -53.87 -5.90
C LEU A 189 -36.09 -53.74 -5.27
N ARG A 190 -35.17 -53.04 -5.92
CA ARG A 190 -33.81 -52.78 -5.44
C ARG A 190 -33.81 -51.77 -4.29
N LEU A 191 -34.63 -50.73 -4.37
CA LEU A 191 -34.79 -49.76 -3.28
C LEU A 191 -35.32 -50.44 -2.01
N GLU A 192 -36.31 -51.33 -2.13
CA GLU A 192 -36.86 -52.00 -0.96
C GLU A 192 -35.86 -52.96 -0.31
N ARG A 193 -35.07 -53.69 -1.12
CA ARG A 193 -33.95 -54.52 -0.60
C ARG A 193 -32.94 -53.69 0.18
N TRP A 194 -32.60 -52.49 -0.28
CA TRP A 194 -31.66 -51.61 0.43
C TRP A 194 -32.27 -51.06 1.72
N ARG A 195 -33.57 -50.73 1.73
CA ARG A 195 -34.28 -50.32 2.95
C ARG A 195 -34.36 -51.43 3.99
N GLU A 196 -34.59 -52.67 3.56
CA GLU A 196 -34.58 -53.83 4.46
C GLU A 196 -33.18 -54.09 5.02
N ALA A 197 -32.14 -53.96 4.21
CA ALA A 197 -30.76 -54.10 4.68
C ALA A 197 -30.38 -53.00 5.69
N ALA A 198 -30.76 -51.75 5.43
CA ALA A 198 -30.59 -50.63 6.36
C ALA A 198 -31.33 -50.87 7.69
N ARG A 199 -32.59 -51.35 7.64
CA ARG A 199 -33.37 -51.73 8.83
C ARG A 199 -32.69 -52.84 9.64
N ARG A 200 -32.13 -53.86 8.99
CA ARG A 200 -31.40 -54.94 9.68
C ARG A 200 -30.14 -54.44 10.37
N SER A 201 -29.48 -53.44 9.79
CA SER A 201 -28.32 -52.75 10.37
C SER A 201 -28.69 -51.62 11.35
N ASN A 202 -29.99 -51.39 11.58
CA ASN A 202 -30.51 -50.31 12.42
C ASN A 202 -30.01 -48.90 12.02
N LEU A 203 -29.82 -48.67 10.72
CA LEU A 203 -29.37 -47.41 10.13
C LEU A 203 -30.46 -46.83 9.22
N THR A 204 -30.38 -45.53 8.95
CA THR A 204 -31.17 -44.94 7.86
C THR A 204 -30.64 -45.45 6.52
N LEU A 205 -31.47 -45.42 5.46
CA LEU A 205 -31.03 -45.84 4.13
C LEU A 205 -29.78 -45.09 3.67
N THR A 206 -29.70 -43.78 3.93
CA THR A 206 -28.56 -42.94 3.54
C THR A 206 -27.30 -43.30 4.31
N ASP A 207 -27.41 -43.50 5.63
CA ASP A 207 -26.25 -43.86 6.47
C ASP A 207 -25.75 -45.26 6.14
N TRP A 208 -26.67 -46.19 5.86
CA TRP A 208 -26.34 -47.54 5.43
C TRP A 208 -25.64 -47.55 4.08
N ILE A 209 -26.13 -46.80 3.08
CA ILE A 209 -25.46 -46.69 1.77
C ILE A 209 -24.06 -46.10 1.94
N SER A 210 -23.92 -45.06 2.75
CA SER A 210 -22.61 -44.41 2.99
C SER A 210 -21.64 -45.39 3.63
N SER A 211 -22.06 -46.09 4.69
CA SER A 211 -21.25 -47.11 5.37
C SER A 211 -20.80 -48.25 4.45
N VAL A 212 -21.70 -48.73 3.57
CA VAL A 212 -21.38 -49.83 2.65
C VAL A 212 -20.40 -49.38 1.55
N VAL A 213 -20.54 -48.14 1.06
CA VAL A 213 -19.60 -47.58 0.07
C VAL A 213 -18.23 -47.34 0.70
N ASP A 214 -18.18 -46.85 1.93
CA ASP A 214 -16.93 -46.62 2.67
C ASP A 214 -16.19 -47.93 2.98
N GLU A 215 -16.89 -49.03 3.27
CA GLU A 215 -16.30 -50.35 3.49
C GLU A 215 -15.76 -51.02 2.20
N ALA A 216 -16.21 -50.58 1.03
CA ALA A 216 -15.84 -51.17 -0.26
C ALA A 216 -14.57 -50.55 -0.88
N ILE A 217 -14.01 -49.50 -0.26
CA ILE A 217 -12.77 -48.81 -0.64
C ILE A 217 -11.65 -49.25 0.30
#